data_AF-A0A7Y6X4D4-F1
#
_entry.id   AF-A0A7Y6X4D4-F1
#
_cell.length_a   1.000
_cell.length_b   1.000
_cell.length_c   1.000
_cell.angle_alpha   90.00
_cell.angle_beta   90.00
_cell.angle_gamma   90.00
#
_symmetry.space_group_name_H-M   'P 1'
#
loop_
_entity.id
_entity.type
_entity.pdbx_description
1 polymer ?
#
loop_
_entity_poly.entity_id
_entity_poly.type
_entity_poly.pdbx_seq_one_letter_code
_entity_poly.pdbx_strand_id
1 'polypeptide(L)'
;YRDYGRAAEAVFTALATENPDREQVAVATARLRQEENAIGREIRVLRAALSNRIRERVDGAEERERTTGLFIIGFSVAAIAVGVGATAWSARTLRPMRNLIRGVSRIGRGDYNAQLGVRGDDEVAVLAREFDQMARSLQAREAQLKAQAEALMRAEQLAAVGRISAQIVHEVRNPLSSIGLNVELLQDGFEAARFATPEDAAEVKDLIGAVTQEVDRLADVTEQYLRMARP
;
A
#
# COMPACT_ATOMS: atom_id res chain seq x y z
N TYR A 1 6.43 83.63 37.68
CA TYR A 1 5.28 84.48 37.26
C TYR A 1 4.98 85.63 38.23
N ARG A 2 4.84 85.40 39.54
CA ARG A 2 4.61 86.49 40.52
C ARG A 2 5.74 87.52 40.59
N ASP A 3 6.99 87.11 40.35
CA ASP A 3 8.16 87.99 40.45
C ASP A 3 8.35 88.88 39.22
N TYR A 4 8.15 88.32 38.02
CA TYR A 4 8.11 89.08 36.77
C TYR A 4 6.98 90.12 36.77
N GLY A 5 5.77 89.75 37.22
CA GLY A 5 4.65 90.68 37.31
C GLY A 5 4.97 91.88 38.21
N ARG A 6 5.55 91.64 39.39
CA ARG A 6 5.99 92.69 40.31
C ARG A 6 7.12 93.54 39.74
N ALA A 7 8.07 92.95 39.01
CA ALA A 7 9.15 93.69 38.37
C ALA A 7 8.64 94.57 37.22
N ALA A 8 7.68 94.09 36.43
CA ALA A 8 7.05 94.84 35.34
C ALA A 8 6.20 96.00 35.88
N GLU A 9 5.44 95.75 36.94
CA GLU A 9 4.66 96.77 37.65
C GLU A 9 5.55 97.84 38.30
N ALA A 10 6.70 97.46 38.86
CA ALA A 10 7.68 98.41 39.40
C ALA A 10 8.28 99.33 38.32
N VAL A 11 8.56 98.80 37.12
CA VAL A 11 9.00 99.62 35.98
C VAL A 11 7.91 100.59 35.54
N PHE A 12 6.68 100.10 35.40
CA PHE A 12 5.53 100.91 35.00
C PHE A 12 5.24 102.03 36.01
N THR A 13 5.27 101.70 37.31
CA THR A 13 5.07 102.66 38.41
C THR A 13 6.16 103.71 38.45
N ALA A 14 7.43 103.32 38.27
CA ALA A 14 8.55 104.27 38.24
C ALA A 14 8.44 105.25 37.05
N LEU A 15 7.96 104.79 35.89
CA LEU A 15 7.75 105.60 34.69
C LEU A 15 6.49 106.47 34.72
N ALA A 16 5.48 106.11 35.51
CA ALA A 16 4.19 106.82 35.60
C ALA A 16 4.22 108.06 36.51
N THR A 17 5.36 108.38 37.13
CA THR A 17 5.53 109.58 37.97
C THR A 17 5.77 110.84 37.13
N GLU A 18 5.30 112.01 37.59
CA GLU A 18 5.41 113.30 36.85
C GLU A 18 6.87 113.70 36.55
N ASN A 19 7.85 113.21 37.31
CA ASN A 19 9.28 113.41 37.07
C ASN A 19 10.07 112.15 37.47
N PRO A 20 10.20 111.18 36.56
CA PRO A 20 10.71 109.85 36.90
C PRO A 20 12.20 109.87 37.23
N ASP A 21 12.54 109.33 38.40
CA ASP A 21 13.92 109.14 38.85
C ASP A 21 14.62 108.11 37.94
N ARG A 22 15.63 108.59 37.19
CA ARG A 22 16.37 107.77 36.23
C ARG A 22 17.06 106.58 36.88
N GLU A 23 17.48 106.70 38.14
CA GLU A 23 18.12 105.62 38.87
C GLU A 23 17.10 104.52 39.23
N GLN A 24 15.93 104.92 39.73
CA GLN A 24 14.85 103.98 40.06
C GLN A 24 14.31 103.25 38.83
N VAL A 25 14.13 103.95 37.71
CA VAL A 25 13.72 103.34 36.44
C VAL A 25 14.79 102.36 35.94
N ALA A 26 16.07 102.72 36.04
CA ALA A 26 17.18 101.86 35.62
C ALA A 26 17.25 100.56 36.46
N VAL A 27 17.10 100.67 37.78
CA VAL A 27 17.08 99.53 38.70
C VAL A 27 15.86 98.64 38.45
N ALA A 28 14.67 99.21 38.31
CA ALA A 28 13.45 98.45 38.01
C ALA A 28 13.57 97.71 36.67
N THR A 29 14.11 98.37 35.64
CA THR A 29 14.31 97.80 34.30
C THR A 29 15.36 96.70 34.30
N ALA A 30 16.45 96.87 35.06
CA ALA A 30 17.48 95.85 35.22
C ALA A 30 16.91 94.59 35.89
N ARG A 31 16.08 94.76 36.92
CA ARG A 31 15.39 93.65 37.60
C ARG A 31 14.42 92.92 36.67
N LEU A 32 13.64 93.65 35.88
CA LEU A 32 12.75 93.05 34.88
C LEU A 32 13.52 92.24 33.83
N ARG A 33 14.63 92.79 33.31
CA ARG A 33 15.53 92.08 32.37
C ARG A 33 16.17 90.85 32.99
N GLN A 34 16.48 90.87 34.30
CA GLN A 34 17.03 89.72 35.00
C GLN A 34 16.01 88.58 35.09
N GLU A 35 14.75 88.89 35.42
CA GLU A 35 13.64 87.93 35.45
C GLU A 35 13.33 87.37 34.05
N GLU A 36 13.33 88.21 33.01
CA GLU A 36 13.14 87.78 31.62
C GLU A 36 14.23 86.80 31.17
N ASN A 37 15.50 87.10 31.47
CA ASN A 37 16.62 86.21 31.18
C ASN A 37 16.55 84.90 31.99
N ALA A 38 16.04 84.94 33.23
CA ALA A 38 15.82 83.75 34.04
C ALA A 38 14.75 82.84 33.42
N ILE A 39 13.61 83.41 33.03
CA ILE A 39 12.54 82.70 32.31
C ILE A 39 13.05 82.12 30.99
N GLY A 40 13.82 82.88 30.22
CA GLY A 40 14.42 82.39 28.96
C GLY A 40 15.44 81.26 29.16
N ARG A 41 16.14 81.20 30.30
CA ARG A 41 17.00 80.05 30.66
C ARG A 41 16.16 78.83 31.06
N GLU A 42 15.14 79.01 31.90
CA GLU A 42 14.25 77.92 32.32
C GLU A 42 13.51 77.30 31.13
N ILE A 43 12.99 78.12 30.21
CA ILE A 43 12.33 77.63 28.98
C ILE A 43 13.31 76.84 28.12
N ARG A 44 14.57 77.27 27.99
CA ARG A 44 15.58 76.53 27.22
C ARG A 44 15.91 75.18 27.85
N VAL A 45 16.07 75.14 29.17
CA VAL A 45 16.32 73.88 29.91
C VAL A 45 15.12 72.95 29.80
N LEU A 46 13.90 73.47 29.98
CA LEU A 46 12.67 72.70 29.86
C LEU A 46 12.48 72.16 28.43
N ARG A 47 12.74 72.98 27.42
CA ARG A 47 12.69 72.56 26.01
C ARG A 47 13.72 71.48 25.70
N ALA A 48 14.95 71.62 26.20
CA ALA A 48 15.99 70.61 26.03
C ALA A 48 15.60 69.29 26.72
N ALA A 49 15.14 69.35 27.97
CA ALA A 49 14.68 68.19 28.73
C ALA A 49 13.47 67.50 28.07
N LEU A 50 12.50 68.27 27.58
CA LEU A 50 11.35 67.73 26.85
C LEU A 50 11.78 67.09 25.53
N SER A 51 12.68 67.73 24.77
CA SER A 51 13.18 67.19 23.51
C SER A 51 13.97 65.89 23.70
N ASN A 52 14.77 65.81 24.77
CA ASN A 52 15.48 64.58 25.14
C ASN A 52 14.50 63.49 25.56
N ARG A 53 13.51 63.82 26.40
CA ARG A 53 12.50 62.86 26.86
C ARG A 53 11.58 62.37 25.74
N ILE A 54 11.25 63.22 24.76
CA ILE A 54 10.52 62.80 23.54
C ILE A 54 11.38 61.84 22.72
N ARG A 55 12.66 62.18 22.50
CA ARG A 55 13.58 61.37 21.70
C ARG A 55 13.80 59.99 22.32
N GLU A 56 14.08 59.91 23.63
CA GLU A 56 14.20 58.65 24.37
C GLU A 56 12.95 57.77 24.30
N ARG A 57 11.75 58.38 24.29
CA ARG A 57 10.49 57.65 24.17
C ARG A 57 10.20 57.15 22.75
N VAL A 58 10.60 57.90 21.74
CA VAL A 58 10.38 57.55 20.32
C VAL A 58 11.38 56.48 19.89
N ASP A 59 12.67 56.63 20.21
CA ASP A 59 13.72 55.67 19.82
C ASP A 59 13.49 54.29 20.48
N GLY A 60 13.07 54.28 21.75
CA GLY A 60 12.73 53.03 22.46
C GLY A 60 11.43 52.35 21.99
N ALA A 61 10.58 53.04 21.22
CA ALA A 61 9.38 52.45 20.63
C ALA A 61 9.69 51.70 19.33
N GLU A 62 10.62 52.21 18.51
CA GLU A 62 10.96 51.64 17.20
C GLU A 62 11.71 50.30 17.32
N GLU A 63 12.58 50.15 18.33
CA GLU A 63 13.31 48.89 18.58
C GLU A 63 12.40 47.73 19.00
N ARG A 64 11.35 48.03 19.78
CA ARG A 64 10.38 47.02 20.25
C ARG A 64 9.50 46.51 19.11
N GLU A 65 9.18 47.39 18.15
CA GLU A 65 8.34 47.04 17.01
C GLU A 65 9.05 46.06 16.07
N ARG A 66 10.34 46.31 15.76
CA ARG A 66 11.14 45.43 14.89
C ARG A 66 11.39 44.06 15.51
N THR A 67 11.74 44.02 16.79
CA THR A 67 11.98 42.76 17.51
C THR A 67 10.71 41.92 17.60
N THR A 68 9.57 42.54 17.94
CA THR A 68 8.27 41.85 17.95
C THR A 68 7.89 41.32 16.57
N GLY A 69 8.07 42.12 15.51
CA GLY A 69 7.81 41.69 14.14
C GLY A 69 8.66 40.49 13.72
N LEU A 70 9.96 40.48 14.05
CA LEU A 70 10.86 39.35 13.77
C LEU A 70 10.44 38.08 14.52
N PHE A 71 10.01 38.19 15.78
CA PHE A 71 9.48 37.04 16.52
C PHE A 71 8.21 36.47 15.88
N ILE A 72 7.29 37.32 15.44
CA ILE A 72 6.06 36.87 14.76
C ILE A 72 6.41 36.13 13.47
N ILE A 73 7.28 36.70 12.62
CA ILE A 73 7.72 36.07 11.37
C ILE A 73 8.41 34.74 11.67
N GLY A 74 9.33 34.70 12.64
CA GLY A 74 10.03 33.49 13.05
C GLY A 74 9.07 32.40 13.53
N PHE A 75 8.08 32.78 14.35
CA PHE A 75 7.06 31.86 14.84
C PHE A 75 6.17 31.33 13.71
N SER A 76 5.76 32.19 12.77
CA SER A 76 4.98 31.78 11.58
C SER A 76 5.76 30.81 10.69
N VAL A 77 7.04 31.09 10.43
CA VAL A 77 7.91 30.19 9.64
C VAL A 77 8.08 28.85 10.35
N ALA A 78 8.32 28.86 11.67
CA ALA A 78 8.43 27.64 12.47
C ALA A 78 7.12 26.83 12.42
N ALA A 79 5.96 27.47 12.55
CA ALA A 79 4.67 26.79 12.47
C ALA A 79 4.44 26.12 11.10
N ILE A 80 4.79 26.81 10.01
CA ILE A 80 4.72 26.25 8.65
C ILE A 80 5.68 25.07 8.50
N ALA A 81 6.92 25.21 8.97
CA ALA A 81 7.92 24.15 8.90
C ALA A 81 7.47 22.89 9.65
N VAL A 82 6.87 23.06 10.84
CA VAL A 82 6.26 21.96 11.61
C VAL A 82 5.12 21.32 10.83
N GLY A 83 4.23 22.10 10.23
CA GLY A 83 3.11 21.59 9.43
C GLY A 83 3.54 20.76 8.21
N VAL A 84 4.53 21.28 7.46
CA VAL A 84 5.13 20.57 6.32
C VAL A 84 5.86 19.31 6.79
N GLY A 85 6.62 19.40 7.87
CA GLY A 85 7.32 18.27 8.49
C GLY A 85 6.35 17.16 8.93
N ALA A 86 5.26 17.52 9.59
CA ALA A 86 4.22 16.59 10.03
C ALA A 86 3.54 15.89 8.84
N THR A 87 3.25 16.63 7.77
CA THR A 87 2.65 16.07 6.55
C THR A 87 3.60 15.11 5.84
N ALA A 88 4.89 15.47 5.72
CA ALA A 88 5.91 14.61 5.13
C ALA A 88 6.13 13.33 5.97
N TRP A 89 6.19 13.47 7.30
CA TRP A 89 6.31 12.33 8.23
C TRP A 89 5.10 11.40 8.13
N SER A 90 3.89 11.94 8.17
CA SER A 90 2.64 11.19 7.99
C SER A 90 2.63 10.42 6.67
N ALA A 91 3.00 11.07 5.56
CA ALA A 91 3.08 10.43 4.26
C ALA A 91 4.12 9.31 4.22
N ARG A 92 5.24 9.44 4.93
CA ARG A 92 6.29 8.41 5.00
C ARG A 92 5.81 7.18 5.79
N THR A 93 5.12 7.38 6.91
CA THR A 93 4.67 6.30 7.80
C THR A 93 3.44 5.57 7.28
N LEU A 94 2.51 6.25 6.59
CA LEU A 94 1.27 5.64 6.09
C LEU A 94 1.42 4.94 4.72
N ARG A 95 2.47 5.26 3.95
CA ARG A 95 2.72 4.65 2.62
C ARG A 95 2.83 3.12 2.67
N PRO A 96 3.62 2.51 3.57
CA PRO A 96 3.74 1.05 3.69
C PRO A 96 2.39 0.36 3.92
N MET A 97 1.52 0.92 4.78
CA MET A 97 0.19 0.33 5.03
C MET A 97 -0.68 0.29 3.78
N ARG A 98 -0.67 1.36 2.96
CA ARG A 98 -1.44 1.38 1.70
C ARG A 98 -0.91 0.38 0.68
N ASN A 99 0.38 0.05 0.71
CA ASN A 99 0.96 -1.00 -0.13
C ASN A 99 0.58 -2.38 0.39
N LEU A 100 0.62 -2.58 1.72
CA LEU A 100 0.22 -3.82 2.37
C LEU A 100 -1.24 -4.17 2.05
N ILE A 101 -2.17 -3.24 2.25
CA ILE A 101 -3.60 -3.44 1.95
C ILE A 101 -3.82 -3.81 0.47
N ARG A 102 -3.14 -3.12 -0.45
CA ARG A 102 -3.25 -3.41 -1.89
C ARG A 102 -2.70 -4.79 -2.25
N GLY A 103 -1.57 -5.19 -1.67
CA GLY A 103 -0.99 -6.51 -1.93
C GLY A 103 -1.80 -7.65 -1.31
N VAL A 104 -2.28 -7.49 -0.08
CA VAL A 104 -3.19 -8.46 0.55
C VAL A 104 -4.49 -8.61 -0.24
N SER A 105 -5.06 -7.51 -0.77
CA SER A 105 -6.23 -7.58 -1.64
C SER A 105 -5.95 -8.32 -2.95
N ARG A 106 -4.73 -8.24 -3.51
CA ARG A 106 -4.34 -9.02 -4.71
C ARG A 106 -4.22 -10.51 -4.39
N ILE A 107 -3.56 -10.85 -3.28
CA ILE A 107 -3.47 -12.23 -2.77
C ILE A 107 -4.88 -12.81 -2.58
N GLY A 108 -5.80 -12.05 -1.97
CA GLY A 108 -7.19 -12.47 -1.79
C GLY A 108 -8.00 -12.66 -3.09
N ARG A 109 -7.49 -12.16 -4.23
CA ARG A 109 -8.08 -12.40 -5.57
C ARG A 109 -7.39 -13.54 -6.34
N GLY A 110 -6.47 -14.27 -5.69
CA GLY A 110 -5.74 -15.40 -6.28
C GLY A 110 -4.39 -15.06 -6.90
N ASP A 111 -3.93 -13.81 -6.81
CA ASP A 111 -2.59 -13.42 -7.28
C ASP A 111 -1.54 -13.67 -6.19
N TYR A 112 -1.17 -14.93 -6.00
CA TYR A 112 -0.20 -15.36 -4.97
C TYR A 112 1.26 -15.03 -5.30
N ASN A 113 1.55 -14.59 -6.54
CA ASN A 113 2.89 -14.18 -6.95
C ASN A 113 3.23 -12.75 -6.49
N ALA A 114 2.23 -11.99 -6.01
CA ALA A 114 2.42 -10.64 -5.53
C ALA A 114 3.20 -10.62 -4.20
N GLN A 115 4.51 -10.40 -4.27
CA GLN A 115 5.31 -10.11 -3.09
C GLN A 115 5.04 -8.69 -2.59
N LEU A 116 4.84 -8.55 -1.28
CA LEU A 116 4.55 -7.27 -0.64
C LEU A 116 5.77 -6.34 -0.61
N GLY A 117 6.98 -6.91 -0.59
CA GLY A 117 8.23 -6.17 -0.80
C GLY A 117 8.49 -5.05 0.22
N VAL A 118 7.89 -5.15 1.42
CA VAL A 118 8.09 -4.17 2.48
C VAL A 118 9.45 -4.39 3.11
N ARG A 119 10.32 -3.38 3.00
CA ARG A 119 11.64 -3.35 3.65
C ARG A 119 11.53 -2.64 5.00
N GLY A 120 12.14 -3.21 6.02
CA GLY A 120 12.15 -2.66 7.38
C GLY A 120 12.20 -3.76 8.42
N ASP A 121 12.43 -3.33 9.66
CA ASP A 121 12.48 -4.19 10.85
C ASP A 121 11.36 -3.84 11.84
N ASP A 122 10.35 -3.10 11.39
CA ASP A 122 9.16 -2.76 12.17
C ASP A 122 8.06 -3.84 12.06
N GLU A 123 7.00 -3.69 12.85
CA GLU A 123 5.87 -4.61 12.91
C GLU A 123 5.15 -4.73 11.56
N VAL A 124 5.17 -3.67 10.74
CA VAL A 124 4.58 -3.69 9.39
C VAL A 124 5.39 -4.58 8.46
N ALA A 125 6.72 -4.52 8.53
CA ALA A 125 7.59 -5.39 7.75
C ALA A 125 7.51 -6.85 8.21
N VAL A 126 7.39 -7.10 9.52
CA VAL A 126 7.10 -8.46 10.04
C VAL A 126 5.80 -8.98 9.45
N LEU A 127 4.71 -8.21 9.56
CA LEU A 127 3.40 -8.61 9.03
C LEU A 127 3.43 -8.86 7.52
N ALA A 128 4.16 -8.05 6.76
CA ALA A 128 4.31 -8.26 5.33
C ALA A 128 5.01 -9.60 4.99
N ARG A 129 6.04 -9.99 5.74
CA ARG A 129 6.72 -11.28 5.57
C ARG A 129 5.80 -12.46 5.88
N GLU A 130 4.99 -12.35 6.93
CA GLU A 130 3.98 -13.37 7.28
C GLU A 130 2.95 -13.54 6.15
N PHE A 131 2.45 -12.42 5.58
CA PHE A 131 1.55 -12.49 4.43
C PHE A 131 2.22 -13.09 3.18
N ASP A 132 3.48 -12.76 2.90
CA ASP A 132 4.23 -13.38 1.79
C ASP A 132 4.40 -14.90 2.01
N GLN A 133 4.60 -15.35 3.25
CA GLN A 133 4.66 -16.78 3.58
C GLN A 133 3.29 -17.45 3.41
N MET A 134 2.21 -16.78 3.81
CA MET A 134 0.84 -17.25 3.59
C MET A 134 0.53 -17.38 2.09
N ALA A 135 0.88 -16.39 1.27
CA ALA A 135 0.68 -16.41 -0.17
C ALA A 135 1.40 -17.59 -0.83
N ARG A 136 2.68 -17.83 -0.49
CA ARG A 136 3.44 -19.00 -0.96
C ARG A 136 2.80 -20.33 -0.55
N SER A 137 2.27 -20.40 0.67
CA SER A 137 1.59 -21.60 1.17
C SER A 137 0.28 -21.87 0.43
N LEU A 138 -0.49 -20.82 0.11
CA LEU A 138 -1.71 -20.93 -0.70
C LEU A 138 -1.39 -21.39 -2.12
N GLN A 139 -0.38 -20.79 -2.76
CA GLN A 139 0.08 -21.19 -4.08
C GLN A 139 0.50 -22.67 -4.15
N ALA A 140 1.28 -23.14 -3.16
CA ALA A 140 1.70 -24.53 -3.09
C ALA A 140 0.50 -25.48 -2.90
N ARG A 141 -0.47 -25.11 -2.05
CA ARG A 141 -1.69 -25.90 -1.84
C ARG A 141 -2.55 -25.96 -3.09
N GLU A 142 -2.70 -24.87 -3.82
CA GLU A 142 -3.47 -24.85 -5.07
C GLU A 142 -2.82 -25.75 -6.13
N ALA A 143 -1.50 -25.67 -6.29
CA ALA A 143 -0.75 -26.54 -7.18
C ALA A 143 -0.91 -28.03 -6.81
N GLN A 144 -0.88 -28.33 -5.50
CA GLN A 144 -1.09 -29.68 -4.99
C GLN A 144 -2.52 -30.18 -5.28
N LEU A 145 -3.55 -29.36 -5.01
CA LEU A 145 -4.94 -29.71 -5.29
C LEU A 145 -5.17 -29.96 -6.78
N LYS A 146 -4.57 -29.14 -7.65
CA LYS A 146 -4.64 -29.35 -9.09
C LYS A 146 -4.00 -30.67 -9.51
N ALA A 147 -2.81 -30.97 -9.01
CA ALA A 147 -2.13 -32.23 -9.30
C ALA A 147 -2.93 -33.46 -8.80
N GLN A 148 -3.55 -33.36 -7.63
CA GLN A 148 -4.42 -34.41 -7.09
C GLN A 148 -5.68 -34.60 -7.94
N ALA A 149 -6.32 -33.51 -8.38
CA ALA A 149 -7.48 -33.58 -9.27
C ALA A 149 -7.13 -34.23 -10.62
N GLU A 150 -5.99 -33.88 -11.21
CA GLU A 150 -5.50 -34.52 -12.44
C GLU A 150 -5.21 -36.02 -12.24
N ALA A 151 -4.62 -36.39 -11.10
CA ALA A 151 -4.36 -37.80 -10.77
C ALA A 151 -5.67 -38.58 -10.57
N LEU A 152 -6.66 -38.00 -9.89
CA LEU A 152 -7.98 -38.61 -9.71
C LEU A 152 -8.68 -38.82 -11.05
N MET A 153 -8.70 -37.81 -11.93
CA MET A 153 -9.30 -37.94 -13.26
C MET A 153 -8.63 -39.06 -14.07
N ARG A 154 -7.31 -39.20 -14.01
CA ARG A 154 -6.60 -40.32 -14.67
C ARG A 154 -6.97 -41.67 -14.09
N ALA A 155 -7.05 -41.76 -12.76
CA ALA A 155 -7.46 -42.99 -12.09
C ALA A 155 -8.90 -43.40 -12.45
N GLU A 156 -9.82 -42.45 -12.48
CA GLU A 156 -11.21 -42.68 -12.91
C GLU A 156 -11.29 -43.13 -14.36
N GLN A 157 -10.52 -42.50 -15.25
CA GLN A 157 -10.46 -42.89 -16.66
C GLN A 157 -9.94 -44.32 -16.84
N LEU A 158 -8.85 -44.68 -16.16
CA LEU A 158 -8.30 -46.04 -16.19
C LEU A 158 -9.31 -47.07 -15.62
N ALA A 159 -9.95 -46.74 -14.50
CA ALA A 159 -10.98 -47.61 -13.92
C ALA A 159 -12.18 -47.80 -14.87
N ALA A 160 -12.62 -46.75 -15.55
CA ALA A 160 -13.69 -46.83 -16.54
C ALA A 160 -13.29 -47.70 -17.74
N VAL A 161 -12.08 -47.50 -18.29
CA VAL A 161 -11.54 -48.34 -19.37
C VAL A 161 -11.44 -49.80 -18.94
N GLY A 162 -10.97 -50.06 -17.71
CA GLY A 162 -10.89 -51.42 -17.16
C GLY A 162 -12.27 -52.09 -17.03
N ARG A 163 -13.30 -51.36 -16.59
CA ARG A 163 -14.68 -51.87 -16.52
C ARG A 163 -15.24 -52.20 -17.91
N ILE A 164 -15.08 -51.29 -18.87
CA ILE A 164 -15.55 -51.50 -20.26
C ILE A 164 -14.81 -52.67 -20.89
N SER A 165 -13.49 -52.77 -20.70
CA SER A 165 -12.68 -53.88 -21.23
C SER A 165 -13.13 -55.22 -20.67
N ALA A 166 -13.41 -55.30 -19.36
CA ALA A 166 -13.95 -56.50 -18.74
C ALA A 166 -15.30 -56.91 -19.32
N GLN A 167 -16.19 -55.94 -19.54
CA GLN A 167 -17.48 -56.20 -20.16
C GLN A 167 -17.33 -56.71 -21.61
N ILE A 168 -16.49 -56.05 -22.43
CA ILE A 168 -16.22 -56.48 -23.81
C ILE A 168 -15.67 -57.90 -23.84
N VAL A 169 -14.74 -58.25 -22.94
CA VAL A 169 -14.19 -59.61 -22.88
C VAL A 169 -15.26 -60.64 -22.55
N HIS A 170 -16.15 -60.36 -21.60
CA HIS A 170 -17.29 -61.24 -21.33
C HIS A 170 -18.20 -61.38 -22.56
N GLU A 171 -18.49 -60.28 -23.25
CA GLU A 171 -19.35 -60.28 -24.43
C GLU A 171 -18.71 -60.95 -25.66
N VAL A 172 -17.38 -60.95 -25.80
CA VAL A 172 -16.64 -61.63 -26.88
C VAL A 172 -16.40 -63.11 -26.56
N ARG A 173 -16.19 -63.47 -25.29
CA ARG A 173 -16.04 -64.87 -24.88
C ARG A 173 -17.31 -65.68 -25.17
N ASN A 174 -18.48 -65.06 -25.02
CA ASN A 174 -19.77 -65.71 -25.30
C ASN A 174 -19.90 -66.25 -26.75
N PRO A 175 -19.77 -65.44 -27.82
CA PRO A 175 -19.81 -65.93 -29.19
C PRO A 175 -18.64 -66.85 -29.51
N LEU A 176 -17.44 -66.63 -28.97
CA LEU A 176 -16.32 -67.56 -29.16
C LEU A 176 -16.63 -68.95 -28.58
N SER A 177 -17.19 -69.04 -27.38
CA SER A 177 -17.63 -70.31 -26.80
C SER A 177 -18.74 -70.96 -27.63
N SER A 178 -19.67 -70.18 -28.18
CA SER A 178 -20.69 -70.72 -29.09
C SER A 178 -20.11 -71.24 -30.41
N ILE A 179 -19.13 -70.53 -30.99
CA ILE A 179 -18.44 -70.98 -32.21
C ILE A 179 -17.63 -72.23 -31.90
N GLY A 180 -16.88 -72.25 -30.80
CA GLY A 180 -16.12 -73.42 -30.35
C GLY A 180 -17.00 -74.66 -30.17
N LEU A 181 -18.16 -74.52 -29.51
CA LEU A 181 -19.12 -75.63 -29.38
C LEU A 181 -19.65 -76.10 -30.73
N ASN A 182 -19.98 -75.19 -31.65
CA ASN A 182 -20.42 -75.56 -32.98
C ASN A 182 -19.34 -76.33 -33.76
N VAL A 183 -18.08 -75.93 -33.60
CA VAL A 183 -16.93 -76.60 -34.23
C VAL A 183 -16.71 -77.98 -33.61
N GLU A 184 -16.83 -78.13 -32.29
CA GLU A 184 -16.78 -79.41 -31.59
C GLU A 184 -17.88 -80.37 -32.09
N LEU A 185 -19.11 -79.88 -32.24
CA LEU A 185 -20.21 -80.65 -32.83
C LEU A 185 -19.96 -81.05 -34.29
N LEU A 186 -19.32 -80.18 -35.09
CA LEU A 186 -18.92 -80.50 -36.47
C LEU A 186 -17.83 -81.58 -36.48
N GLN A 187 -16.93 -81.57 -35.50
CA GLN A 187 -15.86 -82.55 -35.35
C GLN A 187 -16.40 -83.93 -34.97
N ASP A 188 -17.37 -84.00 -34.04
CA ASP A 188 -18.09 -85.23 -33.71
C ASP A 188 -18.92 -85.74 -34.89
N GLY A 189 -19.61 -84.85 -35.60
CA GLY A 189 -20.38 -85.18 -36.79
C GLY A 189 -19.50 -85.68 -37.95
N PHE A 190 -18.28 -85.17 -38.06
CA PHE A 190 -17.26 -85.63 -39.01
C PHE A 190 -16.88 -87.09 -38.76
N GLU A 191 -16.72 -87.52 -37.51
CA GLU A 191 -16.40 -88.93 -37.19
C GLU A 191 -17.51 -89.90 -37.65
N ALA A 192 -18.76 -89.43 -37.71
CA ALA A 192 -19.91 -90.21 -38.17
C ALA A 192 -20.22 -90.06 -39.68
N ALA A 193 -19.53 -89.15 -40.38
CA ALA A 193 -19.84 -88.80 -41.77
C ALA A 193 -19.23 -89.77 -42.79
N ARG A 194 -19.91 -89.95 -43.93
CA ARG A 194 -19.38 -90.68 -45.09
C ARG A 194 -18.91 -89.70 -46.15
N PHE A 195 -17.64 -89.81 -46.51
CA PHE A 195 -17.00 -88.99 -47.54
C PHE A 195 -16.91 -89.75 -48.87
N ALA A 196 -16.99 -89.02 -49.98
CA ALA A 196 -16.87 -89.60 -51.31
C ALA A 196 -15.44 -90.08 -51.59
N THR A 197 -14.44 -89.33 -51.11
CA THR A 197 -13.02 -89.70 -51.17
C THR A 197 -12.30 -89.48 -49.84
N PRO A 198 -11.16 -90.16 -49.61
CA PRO A 198 -10.30 -89.89 -48.45
C PRO A 198 -9.70 -88.48 -48.44
N GLU A 199 -9.51 -87.86 -49.61
CA GLU A 199 -9.02 -86.48 -49.74
C GLU A 199 -10.06 -85.47 -49.21
N ASP A 200 -11.34 -85.64 -49.55
CA ASP A 200 -12.41 -84.78 -49.02
C ASP A 200 -12.50 -84.84 -47.49
N ALA A 201 -12.31 -86.03 -46.92
CA ALA A 201 -12.29 -86.22 -45.46
C ALA A 201 -11.10 -85.49 -44.82
N ALA A 202 -9.91 -85.55 -45.43
CA ALA A 202 -8.73 -84.87 -44.94
C ALA A 202 -8.91 -83.34 -45.00
N GLU A 203 -9.43 -82.80 -46.10
CA GLU A 203 -9.66 -81.36 -46.27
C GLU A 203 -10.64 -80.80 -45.24
N VAL A 204 -11.79 -81.48 -45.01
CA VAL A 204 -12.77 -81.05 -44.01
C VAL A 204 -12.20 -81.13 -42.60
N LYS A 205 -11.43 -82.17 -42.28
CA LYS A 205 -10.76 -82.31 -40.98
C LYS A 205 -9.76 -81.18 -40.73
N ASP A 206 -8.97 -80.83 -41.73
CA ASP A 206 -8.00 -79.74 -41.64
C ASP A 206 -8.70 -78.38 -41.48
N LEU A 207 -9.81 -78.14 -42.17
CA LEU A 207 -10.63 -76.94 -42.01
C LEU A 207 -11.23 -76.81 -40.61
N ILE A 208 -11.85 -77.89 -40.09
CA ILE A 208 -12.38 -77.90 -38.71
C ILE A 208 -11.26 -77.62 -37.72
N GLY A 209 -10.12 -78.31 -37.86
CA GLY A 209 -8.95 -78.10 -37.01
C GLY A 209 -8.43 -76.67 -37.05
N ALA A 210 -8.36 -76.05 -38.23
CA ALA A 210 -7.93 -74.66 -38.38
C ALA A 210 -8.89 -73.68 -37.70
N VAL A 211 -10.21 -73.88 -37.81
CA VAL A 211 -11.21 -73.02 -37.15
C VAL A 211 -11.15 -73.20 -35.62
N THR A 212 -11.01 -74.42 -35.11
CA THR A 212 -10.81 -74.66 -33.67
C THR A 212 -9.60 -73.88 -33.15
N GLN A 213 -8.47 -74.00 -33.85
CA GLN A 213 -7.23 -73.35 -33.44
C GLN A 213 -7.36 -71.82 -33.43
N GLU A 214 -8.12 -71.25 -34.38
CA GLU A 214 -8.32 -69.79 -34.43
C GLU A 214 -9.29 -69.30 -33.35
N VAL A 215 -10.33 -70.07 -33.00
CA VAL A 215 -11.22 -69.75 -31.87
C VAL A 215 -10.46 -69.75 -30.55
N ASP A 216 -9.63 -70.77 -30.30
CA ASP A 216 -8.78 -70.86 -29.12
C ASP A 216 -7.80 -69.67 -29.06
N ARG A 217 -7.19 -69.33 -30.19
CA ARG A 217 -6.28 -68.20 -30.30
C ARG A 217 -6.98 -66.87 -30.00
N LEU A 218 -8.21 -66.66 -30.48
CA LEU A 218 -9.00 -65.46 -30.18
C LEU A 218 -9.40 -65.39 -28.69
N ALA A 219 -9.71 -66.53 -28.07
CA ALA A 219 -9.98 -66.60 -26.64
C ALA A 219 -8.73 -66.22 -25.81
N ASP A 220 -7.55 -66.69 -26.21
CA ASP A 220 -6.29 -66.34 -25.56
C ASP A 220 -5.94 -64.85 -25.72
N VAL A 221 -6.08 -64.30 -26.92
CA VAL A 221 -5.79 -62.87 -27.20
C VAL A 221 -6.70 -61.96 -26.38
N THR A 222 -7.99 -62.28 -26.30
CA THR A 222 -8.95 -61.49 -25.51
C THR A 222 -8.64 -61.54 -24.01
N GLU A 223 -8.20 -62.69 -23.49
CA GLU A 223 -7.78 -62.82 -22.10
C GLU A 223 -6.48 -62.06 -21.80
N GLN A 224 -5.53 -62.07 -22.74
CA GLN A 224 -4.27 -61.33 -22.63
C GLN A 224 -4.49 -59.81 -22.63
N TYR A 225 -5.44 -59.32 -23.44
CA TYR A 225 -5.83 -57.91 -23.48
C TYR A 225 -6.42 -57.43 -22.15
N LEU A 226 -7.22 -58.27 -21.48
CA LEU A 226 -7.78 -57.95 -20.15
C LEU A 226 -6.69 -57.79 -19.08
N ARG A 227 -5.65 -58.62 -19.13
CA ARG A 227 -4.52 -58.55 -18.17
C ARG A 227 -3.71 -57.28 -18.36
N MET A 228 -3.63 -56.73 -19.57
CA MET A 228 -3.02 -55.42 -19.82
C MET A 228 -3.92 -54.25 -19.40
N ALA A 229 -5.24 -54.39 -19.50
CA ALA A 229 -6.19 -53.34 -19.15
C ALA A 229 -6.48 -53.24 -17.64
N ARG A 230 -6.09 -54.24 -16.85
CA ARG A 230 -6.10 -54.18 -15.38
C ARG A 230 -4.71 -53.78 -14.88
N PRO A 231 -4.59 -52.69 -14.10
CA PRO A 231 -3.34 -52.31 -13.46
C PRO A 231 -2.91 -53.29 -12.37
#